data_AF-A0A0C2FRS8-F1
#
_entry.id   AF-A0A0C2FRS8-F1
#
_cell.length_a   1.000
_cell.length_b   1.000
_cell.length_c   1.000
_cell.angle_alpha   90.00
_cell.angle_beta   90.00
_cell.angle_gamma   90.00
#
_symmetry.space_group_name_H-M   'P 1'
#
loop_
_entity.id
_entity.type
_entity.pdbx_description
1 polymer ?
#
loop_
_entity_poly.entity_id
_entity_poly.type
_entity_poly.pdbx_seq_one_letter_code
_entity_poly.pdbx_strand_id
1 'polypeptide(L)'
;MNEIDEDATLTQLALAWVNMAVGKDKLKDAYYIYQEMMDKYGQSPQLLVSQSAVLILQGKYKEAEALLHEAQLRDANNCDALVNLVAVSQFLGKDHE
;
A
#
# COMPACT_ATOMS: atom_id res chain seq x y z
N MET A 1 -15.64 1.35 31.35
CA MET A 1 -15.00 0.25 30.61
C MET A 1 -14.66 0.87 29.27
N ASN A 2 -13.37 1.10 28.96
CA ASN A 2 -13.03 1.54 27.60
C ASN A 2 -13.44 0.38 26.69
N GLU A 3 -14.44 0.59 25.84
CA GLU A 3 -14.76 -0.36 24.79
C GLU A 3 -13.51 -0.55 23.93
N ILE A 4 -13.23 -1.81 23.58
CA ILE A 4 -12.18 -2.11 22.61
C ILE A 4 -12.69 -1.57 21.27
N ASP A 5 -12.11 -0.46 20.82
CA ASP A 5 -12.44 0.15 19.55
C ASP A 5 -11.66 -0.57 18.44
N GLU A 6 -12.33 -1.51 17.78
CA GLU A 6 -11.78 -2.24 16.64
C GLU A 6 -11.53 -1.30 15.43
N ASP A 7 -12.21 -0.15 15.37
CA ASP A 7 -12.09 0.85 14.29
C ASP A 7 -11.03 1.92 14.59
N ALA A 8 -10.35 1.82 15.73
CA ALA A 8 -9.23 2.69 16.06
C ALA A 8 -8.16 2.61 14.96
N THR A 9 -7.68 3.77 14.49
CA THR A 9 -6.72 3.85 13.37
C THR A 9 -5.46 3.00 13.57
N LEU A 10 -4.95 2.92 14.80
CA LEU A 10 -3.80 2.06 15.11
C LEU A 10 -4.13 0.56 14.93
N THR A 11 -5.30 0.13 15.40
CA THR A 11 -5.79 -1.24 15.25
C THR A 11 -5.95 -1.60 13.78
N GLN A 12 -6.58 -0.73 12.99
CA GLN A 12 -6.81 -0.93 11.57
C GLN A 12 -5.49 -1.00 10.79
N LEU A 13 -4.54 -0.08 11.00
CA LEU A 13 -3.24 -0.12 10.34
C LEU A 13 -2.43 -1.39 10.69
N ALA A 14 -2.45 -1.81 11.96
CA ALA A 14 -1.83 -3.05 12.39
C ALA A 14 -2.50 -4.28 11.72
N LEU A 15 -3.83 -4.27 11.64
CA LEU A 15 -4.60 -5.32 10.98
C LEU A 15 -4.28 -5.40 9.48
N ALA A 16 -4.12 -4.26 8.80
CA ALA A 16 -3.71 -4.22 7.40
C ALA A 16 -2.34 -4.87 7.18
N TRP A 17 -1.35 -4.59 8.05
CA TRP A 17 -0.05 -5.24 8.03
C TRP A 17 -0.13 -6.75 8.24
N VAL A 18 -0.92 -7.20 9.21
CA VAL A 18 -1.15 -8.64 9.46
C VAL A 18 -1.81 -9.29 8.24
N ASN A 19 -2.84 -8.66 7.68
CA ASN A 19 -3.55 -9.15 6.50
C ASN A 19 -2.65 -9.24 5.26
N MET A 20 -1.71 -8.31 5.08
CA MET A 20 -0.66 -8.41 4.05
C MET A 20 0.22 -9.64 4.24
N ALA A 21 0.67 -9.90 5.48
CA ALA A 21 1.52 -11.05 5.79
C ALA A 21 0.78 -12.40 5.64
N VAL A 22 -0.51 -12.44 5.98
CA VAL A 22 -1.38 -13.62 5.79
C VAL A 22 -1.60 -13.90 4.30
N GLY A 23 -1.77 -12.85 3.49
CA GLY A 23 -1.93 -12.95 2.04
C GLY A 23 -3.28 -13.51 1.60
N LYS A 24 -3.35 -14.04 0.37
CA LYS A 24 -4.55 -14.64 -0.23
C LYS A 24 -5.77 -13.71 -0.20
N ASP A 25 -6.88 -14.16 0.37
CA ASP A 25 -8.13 -13.43 0.52
C ASP A 25 -8.01 -12.21 1.43
N LYS A 26 -7.03 -12.19 2.35
CA LYS A 26 -6.78 -11.06 3.26
C LYS A 26 -6.13 -9.86 2.60
N LEU A 27 -5.54 -10.01 1.42
CA LEU A 27 -5.02 -8.87 0.67
C LEU A 27 -6.12 -7.88 0.29
N LYS A 28 -7.36 -8.35 0.08
CA LYS A 28 -8.50 -7.47 -0.22
C LYS A 28 -8.86 -6.62 1.01
N ASP A 29 -8.88 -7.23 2.19
CA ASP A 29 -9.15 -6.55 3.45
C ASP A 29 -8.06 -5.48 3.72
N ALA A 30 -6.78 -5.82 3.57
CA ALA A 30 -5.68 -4.86 3.71
C ALA A 30 -5.79 -3.67 2.76
N TYR A 31 -6.16 -3.91 1.50
CA TYR A 31 -6.33 -2.85 0.51
C TYR A 31 -7.40 -1.83 0.93
N TYR A 32 -8.56 -2.32 1.39
CA TYR A 32 -9.66 -1.45 1.81
C TYR A 32 -9.34 -0.67 3.07
N ILE A 33 -8.61 -1.26 4.03
CA ILE A 33 -8.17 -0.51 5.20
C ILE A 33 -7.32 0.67 4.78
N TYR A 34 -6.31 0.48 3.92
CA TYR A 34 -5.50 1.61 3.44
C TYR A 34 -6.32 2.61 2.63
N GLN A 35 -7.30 2.16 1.83
CA GLN A 35 -8.20 3.05 1.11
C GLN A 35 -8.99 3.94 2.08
N GLU A 36 -9.58 3.34 3.12
CA GLU A 36 -10.34 4.07 4.14
C GLU A 36 -9.45 5.07 4.89
N MET A 37 -8.22 4.70 5.22
CA MET A 37 -7.28 5.63 5.86
C MET A 37 -6.95 6.83 4.93
N MET A 38 -6.83 6.60 3.62
CA MET A 38 -6.63 7.69 2.65
C MET A 38 -7.88 8.54 2.45
N ASP A 39 -9.07 7.95 2.45
CA ASP A 39 -10.34 8.68 2.35
C ASP A 39 -10.57 9.55 3.59
N LYS A 40 -10.16 9.07 4.77
CA LYS A 40 -10.34 9.76 6.06
C LYS A 40 -9.30 10.84 6.33
N TYR A 41 -8.03 10.60 6.00
CA TYR A 41 -6.91 11.46 6.40
C TYR A 41 -6.14 12.06 5.22
N GLY A 42 -6.49 11.70 4.00
CA GLY A 42 -5.79 12.08 2.78
C GLY A 42 -4.69 11.10 2.39
N GLN A 43 -4.26 11.22 1.14
CA GLN A 43 -3.24 10.36 0.55
C GLN A 43 -1.84 10.83 0.96
N SER A 44 -1.30 10.26 2.03
CA SER A 44 0.11 10.41 2.40
C SER A 44 1.00 9.48 1.56
N PRO A 45 2.28 9.82 1.32
CA PRO A 45 3.22 8.92 0.62
C PRO A 45 3.26 7.52 1.24
N GLN A 46 3.23 7.43 2.57
CA GLN A 46 3.30 6.15 3.27
C GLN A 46 2.04 5.29 3.06
N LEU A 47 0.85 5.89 3.03
CA LEU A 47 -0.39 5.15 2.73
C LEU A 47 -0.42 4.67 1.28
N LEU A 48 0.02 5.50 0.33
CA LEU A 48 0.12 5.13 -1.09
C LEU A 48 1.09 3.96 -1.31
N VAL A 49 2.28 4.03 -0.70
CA VAL A 49 3.28 2.94 -0.75
C VAL A 49 2.76 1.66 -0.08
N SER A 50 2.03 1.79 1.02
CA SER A 50 1.48 0.63 1.73
C SER A 50 0.38 -0.04 0.89
N GLN A 51 -0.51 0.73 0.27
CA GLN A 51 -1.53 0.19 -0.62
C GLN A 51 -0.92 -0.39 -1.91
N SER A 52 0.13 0.24 -2.47
CA SER A 52 0.83 -0.32 -3.63
C SER A 52 1.48 -1.67 -3.31
N ALA A 53 2.03 -1.85 -2.10
CA ALA A 53 2.57 -3.13 -1.66
C ALA A 53 1.49 -4.23 -1.62
N VAL A 54 0.26 -3.90 -1.20
CA VAL A 54 -0.88 -4.83 -1.29
C VAL A 54 -1.16 -5.21 -2.75
N LEU A 55 -1.16 -4.25 -3.67
CA LEU A 55 -1.37 -4.51 -5.09
C LEU A 55 -0.27 -5.37 -5.72
N ILE A 56 1.00 -5.16 -5.32
CA ILE A 56 2.13 -6.01 -5.72
C ILE A 56 1.88 -7.46 -5.28
N LEU A 57 1.48 -7.67 -4.02
CA LEU A 57 1.15 -9.01 -3.50
C LEU A 57 -0.06 -9.64 -4.21
N GLN A 58 -0.98 -8.83 -4.74
CA GLN A 58 -2.11 -9.29 -5.56
C GLN A 58 -1.72 -9.55 -7.03
N GLY A 59 -0.49 -9.26 -7.45
CA GLY A 59 -0.04 -9.36 -8.84
C GLY A 59 -0.55 -8.24 -9.75
N LYS A 60 -1.08 -7.15 -9.18
CA LYS A 60 -1.65 -6.00 -9.89
C LYS A 60 -0.60 -4.92 -10.12
N TYR A 61 0.45 -5.26 -10.84
CA TYR A 61 1.66 -4.43 -10.94
C TYR A 61 1.43 -3.06 -11.59
N LYS A 62 0.53 -2.95 -12.59
CA LYS A 62 0.22 -1.67 -13.24
C LYS A 62 -0.48 -0.68 -12.30
N GLU A 63 -1.41 -1.17 -11.48
CA GLU A 63 -2.11 -0.36 -10.48
C GLU A 63 -1.13 0.07 -9.36
N ALA A 64 -0.24 -0.85 -8.95
CA ALA A 64 0.80 -0.55 -7.98
C ALA A 64 1.75 0.56 -8.47
N GLU A 65 2.18 0.50 -9.73
CA GLU A 65 3.04 1.52 -10.34
C GLU A 65 2.42 2.92 -10.29
N ALA A 66 1.12 3.04 -10.59
CA ALA A 66 0.42 4.31 -10.56
C ALA A 66 0.45 4.95 -9.16
N LEU A 67 0.18 4.16 -8.11
CA LEU A 67 0.23 4.64 -6.73
C LEU A 67 1.65 5.03 -6.30
N LEU A 68 2.67 4.30 -6.76
CA LEU A 68 4.06 4.60 -6.46
C LEU A 68 4.52 5.91 -7.11
N HIS A 69 4.10 6.19 -8.35
CA HIS A 69 4.35 7.49 -8.96
C HIS A 69 3.60 8.61 -8.25
N GLU A 70 2.37 8.38 -7.79
CA GLU A 70 1.69 9.36 -6.96
C GLU A 70 2.43 9.63 -5.63
N ALA A 71 2.98 8.58 -5.00
CA ALA A 71 3.80 8.73 -3.80
C ALA A 71 5.05 9.59 -4.08
N GLN A 72 5.71 9.38 -5.23
CA GLN A 72 6.86 10.19 -5.65
C GLN A 72 6.51 11.66 -5.93
N LEU A 73 5.33 11.95 -6.47
CA LEU A 73 4.88 13.33 -6.68
C LEU A 73 4.72 14.08 -5.34
N ARG A 74 4.42 13.35 -4.26
CA ARG A 74 4.24 13.90 -2.91
C ARG A 74 5.55 13.94 -2.12
N ASP A 75 6.41 12.96 -2.32
CA ASP A 75 7.75 12.89 -1.73
C ASP A 75 8.71 12.23 -2.73
N ALA A 76 9.47 13.07 -3.45
CA ALA A 76 10.39 12.62 -4.49
C ALA A 76 11.53 11.74 -3.97
N ASN A 77 11.85 11.81 -2.68
CA ASN A 77 12.93 11.06 -2.05
C ASN A 77 12.41 9.86 -1.23
N ASN A 78 11.16 9.46 -1.41
CA ASN A 78 10.60 8.32 -0.70
C ASN A 78 11.30 7.01 -1.12
N CYS A 79 12.20 6.52 -0.27
CA CYS A 79 12.98 5.32 -0.53
C CYS A 79 12.12 4.08 -0.76
N ASP A 80 11.04 3.91 0.00
CA ASP A 80 10.16 2.74 -0.13
C ASP A 80 9.43 2.74 -1.48
N ALA A 81 9.00 3.91 -1.95
CA ALA A 81 8.39 4.06 -3.27
C ALA A 81 9.38 3.69 -4.39
N LEU A 82 10.63 4.16 -4.30
CA LEU A 82 11.68 3.85 -5.26
C LEU A 82 12.00 2.34 -5.31
N VAL A 83 12.14 1.70 -4.14
CA VAL A 83 12.40 0.26 -4.05
C VAL A 83 11.25 -0.54 -4.68
N ASN A 84 10.01 -0.18 -4.37
CA ASN A 84 8.85 -0.85 -4.93
C ASN A 84 8.72 -0.62 -6.45
N LEU A 85 9.11 0.54 -6.98
CA LEU A 85 9.13 0.80 -8.43
C LEU A 85 10.13 -0.09 -9.16
N VAL A 86 11.31 -0.34 -8.56
CA VAL A 86 12.29 -1.28 -9.13
C VAL A 86 11.68 -2.68 -9.22
N ALA A 87 11.06 -3.16 -8.13
CA ALA A 87 10.40 -4.47 -8.12
C ALA A 87 9.27 -4.57 -9.15
N VAL A 88 8.40 -3.56 -9.21
CA VAL A 88 7.26 -3.51 -10.15
C VAL A 88 7.73 -3.47 -11.60
N SER A 89 8.80 -2.71 -11.90
CA SER A 89 9.36 -2.61 -13.25
C SER A 89 9.84 -3.96 -13.77
N GLN A 90 10.44 -4.80 -12.91
CA GLN A 90 10.85 -6.16 -13.26
C GLN A 90 9.65 -7.05 -13.60
N PHE A 91 8.56 -6.99 -12.83
CA PHE A 91 7.35 -7.76 -13.11
C PHE A 91 6.62 -7.29 -14.38
N LEU A 92 6.73 -6.02 -14.74
CA LEU A 92 6.16 -5.46 -15.96
C LEU A 92 7.02 -5.71 -17.20
N GLY A 93 8.22 -6.27 -17.04
CA GLY A 93 9.15 -6.49 -18.15
C GLY A 93 9.60 -5.20 -18.82
N LYS A 94 9.70 -4.10 -18.07
CA LYS A 94 10.23 -2.84 -18.59
C LYS A 94 11.75 -3.01 -18.72
N ASP A 95 12.24 -3.06 -19.95
CA ASP A 95 13.67 -3.18 -20.23
C ASP A 95 14.45 -2.00 -19.63
N HIS A 96 15.58 -2.32 -19.01
CA HIS A 96 16.54 -1.34 -18.51
C HIS A 96 17.49 -0.97 -19.66
N GLU A 97 17.00 -0.21 -20.64
CA GLU A 97 17.86 0.51 -21.59
C GLU A 97 18.33 1.85 -21.03
#